data_AF-A0A2K1X7S2-F1
#
_entry.id   AF-A0A2K1X7S2-F1
#
_cell.length_a   1.000
_cell.length_b   1.000
_cell.length_c   1.000
_cell.angle_alpha   90.00
_cell.angle_beta   90.00
_cell.angle_gamma   90.00
#
_symmetry.space_group_name_H-M   'P 1'
#
loop_
_entity.id
_entity.type
_entity.pdbx_description
1 polymer ?
#
loop_
_entity_poly.entity_id
_entity_poly.type
_entity_poly.pdbx_seq_one_letter_code
_entity_poly.pdbx_strand_id
1 'polypeptide(L)'
;MMEKTTAKTEEEVAGRSLLDLVFSWSITDVLNRDLYKNQVKKIPETFTSTSHYMKSFIPALIEETRADLCSNMMKVSQAPTREIFSIERSKEYKPPKDLFYKMWLNRMRKTGNVKGIYEPEVGDLIALTDARPKDIADLNRPGINYLLAYVQRLSNGLDDDDNHETIAKIVLTAYLK
;
A
#
# COMPACT_ATOMS: atom_id res chain seq x y z
N MET A 1 -32.63 -24.95 -27.24
CA MET A 1 -31.53 -25.20 -26.29
C MET A 1 -30.99 -23.85 -25.88
N MET A 2 -31.21 -23.44 -24.63
CA MET A 2 -30.74 -22.13 -24.13
C MET A 2 -29.28 -22.28 -23.69
N GLU A 3 -28.39 -21.53 -24.33
CA GLU A 3 -27.02 -21.36 -23.87
C GLU A 3 -27.03 -20.72 -22.49
N LYS A 4 -26.49 -21.45 -21.53
CA LYS A 4 -26.28 -20.98 -20.17
C LYS A 4 -24.97 -20.20 -20.17
N THR A 5 -25.05 -18.89 -20.37
CA THR A 5 -23.90 -18.00 -20.25
C THR A 5 -23.48 -17.96 -18.78
N THR A 6 -22.43 -18.70 -18.43
CA THR A 6 -21.77 -18.59 -17.13
C THR A 6 -21.10 -17.21 -17.06
N ALA A 7 -21.65 -16.33 -16.23
CA ALA A 7 -20.98 -15.10 -15.84
C ALA A 7 -19.61 -15.46 -15.28
N LYS A 8 -18.54 -14.96 -15.92
CA LYS A 8 -17.20 -14.97 -15.35
C LYS A 8 -17.24 -14.12 -14.09
N THR A 9 -17.25 -14.77 -12.93
CA THR A 9 -16.88 -14.14 -11.67
C THR A 9 -15.51 -13.53 -11.87
N GLU A 10 -15.42 -12.20 -11.74
CA GLU A 10 -14.15 -11.49 -11.70
C GLU A 10 -13.28 -12.19 -10.64
N GLU A 11 -12.12 -12.72 -11.03
CA GLU A 11 -11.15 -13.24 -10.09
C GLU A 11 -10.82 -12.12 -9.10
N GLU A 12 -11.26 -12.26 -7.85
CA GLU A 12 -10.77 -11.42 -6.76
C GLU A 12 -9.24 -11.56 -6.76
N VAL A 13 -8.56 -10.46 -7.06
CA VAL A 13 -7.10 -10.39 -6.91
C VAL A 13 -6.78 -10.74 -5.46
N ALA A 14 -6.10 -11.85 -5.24
CA ALA A 14 -5.75 -12.32 -3.90
C ALA A 14 -5.10 -11.19 -3.09
N GLY A 15 -5.57 -10.98 -1.85
CA GLY A 15 -5.09 -9.92 -0.97
C GLY A 15 -5.72 -8.55 -1.17
N ARG A 16 -6.56 -8.33 -2.20
CA ARG A 16 -7.21 -7.03 -2.44
C ARG A 16 -8.12 -6.59 -1.28
N SER A 17 -8.84 -7.50 -0.66
CA SER A 17 -9.69 -7.20 0.49
C SER A 17 -8.91 -6.72 1.72
N LEU A 18 -7.71 -7.25 1.94
CA LEU A 18 -6.81 -6.77 3.00
C LEU A 18 -6.24 -5.40 2.65
N LEU A 19 -5.79 -5.19 1.41
CA LEU A 19 -5.31 -3.89 0.96
C LEU A 19 -6.40 -2.81 1.09
N ASP A 20 -7.62 -3.09 0.63
CA ASP A 20 -8.76 -2.17 0.74
C ASP A 20 -9.05 -1.82 2.20
N LEU A 21 -8.92 -2.78 3.12
CA LEU A 21 -9.04 -2.54 4.56
C LEU A 21 -7.91 -1.63 5.07
N VAL A 22 -6.65 -1.92 4.74
CA VAL A 22 -5.50 -1.10 5.14
C VAL A 22 -5.62 0.33 4.63
N PHE A 23 -6.02 0.52 3.38
CA PHE A 23 -6.24 1.84 2.78
C PHE A 23 -7.45 2.57 3.35
N SER A 24 -8.39 1.87 3.99
CA SER A 24 -9.55 2.50 4.64
C SER A 24 -9.20 3.19 5.97
N TRP A 25 -8.08 2.80 6.62
CA TRP A 25 -7.67 3.35 7.90
C TRP A 25 -7.24 4.82 7.78
N SER A 26 -7.69 5.63 8.74
CA SER A 26 -7.06 6.94 9.03
C SER A 26 -5.80 6.75 9.87
N ILE A 27 -4.96 7.79 9.98
CA ILE A 27 -3.84 7.78 10.93
C ILE A 27 -4.32 7.50 12.35
N THR A 28 -5.46 8.08 12.74
CA THR A 28 -6.06 7.83 14.05
C THR A 28 -6.42 6.36 14.24
N ASP A 29 -6.96 5.70 13.22
CA ASP A 29 -7.26 4.27 13.26
C ASP A 29 -5.97 3.45 13.42
N VAL A 30 -4.94 3.75 12.63
CA VAL A 30 -3.64 3.08 12.72
C VAL A 30 -3.02 3.25 14.10
N LEU A 31 -3.14 4.43 14.71
CA LEU A 31 -2.59 4.70 16.05
C LEU A 31 -3.44 4.14 17.20
N ASN A 32 -4.69 3.77 16.94
CA ASN A 32 -5.60 3.25 17.94
C ASN A 32 -5.31 1.78 18.26
N ARG A 33 -4.63 1.53 19.37
CA ARG A 33 -4.32 0.18 19.87
C ARG A 33 -5.56 -0.62 20.29
N ASP A 34 -6.68 0.03 20.53
CA ASP A 34 -7.93 -0.62 20.91
C ASP A 34 -8.86 -0.88 19.71
N LEU A 35 -8.47 -0.50 18.47
CA LEU A 35 -9.32 -0.57 17.27
C LEU A 35 -9.93 -1.98 17.06
N TYR A 36 -9.14 -3.03 17.28
CA TYR A 36 -9.56 -4.43 17.11
C TYR A 36 -9.64 -5.21 18.42
N LYS A 37 -9.52 -4.56 19.59
CA LYS A 37 -9.42 -5.23 20.90
C LYS A 37 -10.52 -6.25 21.19
N ASN A 38 -11.76 -5.93 20.80
CA ASN A 38 -12.91 -6.81 21.03
C ASN A 38 -13.12 -7.84 19.91
N GLN A 39 -12.37 -7.73 18.82
CA GLN A 39 -12.43 -8.61 17.65
C GLN A 39 -11.35 -9.70 17.72
N VAL A 40 -10.17 -9.36 18.27
CA VAL A 40 -9.10 -10.33 18.53
C VAL A 40 -9.46 -11.19 19.73
N LYS A 41 -9.76 -12.46 19.47
CA LYS A 41 -10.08 -13.47 20.49
C LYS A 41 -8.91 -14.44 20.64
N LYS A 42 -8.86 -15.14 21.78
CA LYS A 42 -7.92 -16.25 21.96
C LYS A 42 -8.10 -17.25 20.83
N ILE A 43 -7.03 -17.54 20.10
CA ILE A 43 -7.04 -18.51 19.02
C ILE A 43 -7.29 -19.91 19.62
N PRO A 44 -8.29 -20.67 19.13
CA PRO A 44 -8.53 -22.03 19.58
C PRO A 44 -7.34 -22.96 19.31
N GLU A 45 -7.16 -23.97 20.16
CA GLU A 45 -6.12 -24.99 19.97
C GLU A 45 -6.46 -25.98 18.84
N THR A 46 -7.76 -26.14 18.53
CA THR A 46 -8.25 -27.01 17.46
C THR A 46 -9.35 -26.32 16.65
N PHE A 47 -9.55 -26.77 15.41
CA PHE A 47 -10.49 -26.16 14.49
C PHE A 47 -11.43 -27.20 13.89
N THR A 48 -12.72 -26.88 13.85
CA THR A 48 -13.77 -27.77 13.31
C THR A 48 -13.84 -27.77 11.78
N SER A 49 -13.23 -26.76 11.14
CA SER A 49 -13.18 -26.61 9.69
C SER A 49 -12.13 -25.58 9.28
N THR A 50 -11.76 -25.55 8.00
CA THR A 50 -10.94 -24.48 7.42
C THR A 50 -11.58 -23.10 7.60
N SER A 51 -12.91 -22.99 7.53
CA SER A 51 -13.60 -21.71 7.77
C SER A 51 -13.45 -21.25 9.22
N HIS A 52 -13.57 -22.18 10.18
CA HIS A 52 -13.35 -21.88 11.60
C HIS A 52 -11.90 -21.45 11.87
N TYR A 53 -10.93 -22.12 11.24
CA TYR A 53 -9.53 -21.70 11.25
C TYR A 53 -9.35 -20.27 10.73
N MET A 54 -9.77 -20.00 9.50
CA MET A 54 -9.58 -18.68 8.88
C MET A 54 -10.24 -17.58 9.70
N LYS A 55 -11.48 -17.77 10.15
CA LYS A 55 -12.19 -16.79 11.00
C LYS A 55 -11.51 -16.52 12.35
N SER A 56 -10.77 -17.49 12.88
CA SER A 56 -10.03 -17.32 14.13
C SER A 56 -8.77 -16.46 13.95
N PHE A 57 -8.12 -16.54 12.77
CA PHE A 57 -6.88 -15.80 12.49
C PHE A 57 -7.09 -14.44 11.82
N ILE A 58 -8.17 -14.23 11.06
CA ILE A 58 -8.41 -12.97 10.33
C ILE A 58 -8.30 -11.73 11.25
N PRO A 59 -8.96 -11.65 12.42
CA PRO A 59 -8.83 -10.48 13.29
C PRO A 59 -7.42 -10.29 13.84
N ALA A 60 -6.71 -11.39 14.14
CA ALA A 60 -5.33 -11.35 14.62
C ALA A 60 -4.38 -10.81 13.55
N LEU A 61 -4.51 -11.29 12.30
CA LEU A 61 -3.74 -10.80 11.16
C LEU A 61 -3.98 -9.31 10.90
N ILE A 62 -5.24 -8.87 10.97
CA ILE A 62 -5.60 -7.45 10.79
C ILE A 62 -4.94 -6.59 11.87
N GLU A 63 -5.01 -7.00 13.14
CA GLU A 63 -4.40 -6.27 14.26
C GLU A 63 -2.87 -6.28 14.19
N GLU A 64 -2.25 -7.39 13.80
CA GLU A 64 -0.81 -7.49 13.56
C GLU A 64 -0.37 -6.53 12.43
N THR A 65 -1.11 -6.51 11.31
CA THR A 65 -0.87 -5.59 10.19
C THR A 65 -0.99 -4.13 10.64
N ARG A 66 -2.02 -3.79 11.42
CA ARG A 66 -2.21 -2.45 11.98
C ARG A 66 -1.06 -2.07 12.92
N ALA A 67 -0.64 -2.97 13.79
CA ALA A 67 0.43 -2.74 14.75
C ALA A 67 1.78 -2.53 14.08
N ASP A 68 2.09 -3.32 13.04
CA ASP A 68 3.31 -3.16 12.25
C ASP A 68 3.32 -1.84 11.47
N LEU A 69 2.20 -1.52 10.81
CA LEU A 69 2.03 -0.22 10.13
C LEU A 69 2.21 0.95 11.11
N CYS A 70 1.61 0.86 12.31
CA CYS A 70 1.78 1.85 13.37
C CYS A 70 3.25 2.02 13.77
N SER A 71 4.00 0.92 13.93
CA SER A 71 5.43 0.93 14.27
C SER A 71 6.26 1.63 13.19
N ASN A 72 5.97 1.36 11.92
CA ASN A 72 6.64 1.98 10.78
C ASN A 72 6.29 3.47 10.63
N MET A 73 5.03 3.85 10.81
CA MET A 73 4.60 5.26 10.75
C MET A 73 5.23 6.11 11.86
N MET A 74 5.45 5.55 13.06
CA MET A 74 6.17 6.24 14.13
C MET A 74 7.64 6.54 13.78
N LYS A 75 8.22 5.83 12.81
CA LYS A 75 9.60 6.00 12.34
C LYS A 75 9.67 6.63 10.94
N VAL A 76 8.57 7.23 10.46
CA VAL A 76 8.46 7.73 9.08
C VAL A 76 9.57 8.71 8.69
N SER A 77 10.09 9.51 9.62
CA SER A 77 11.18 10.45 9.36
C SER A 77 12.52 9.81 9.04
N GLN A 78 12.69 8.55 9.46
CA GLN A 78 13.86 7.73 9.20
C GLN A 78 13.68 6.83 7.97
N ALA A 79 12.47 6.78 7.40
CA ALA A 79 12.19 5.96 6.23
C ALA A 79 13.07 6.40 5.04
N PRO A 80 13.50 5.45 4.20
CA PRO A 80 14.17 5.80 2.96
C PRO A 80 13.21 6.57 2.05
N THR A 81 13.75 7.48 1.24
CA THR A 81 12.93 8.32 0.35
C THR A 81 13.50 8.35 -1.05
N ARG A 82 12.64 8.58 -2.05
CA ARG A 82 13.05 8.83 -3.43
C ARG A 82 12.11 9.82 -4.08
N GLU A 83 12.68 10.74 -4.83
CA GLU A 83 11.91 11.78 -5.52
C GLU A 83 11.21 11.19 -6.74
N ILE A 84 9.95 11.58 -6.91
CA ILE A 84 9.13 11.20 -8.05
C ILE A 84 9.42 12.20 -9.17
N PHE A 85 9.87 11.71 -10.31
CA PHE A 85 10.13 12.53 -11.49
C PHE A 85 8.83 12.83 -12.25
N SER A 86 8.02 11.80 -12.47
CA SER A 86 6.80 11.89 -13.26
C SER A 86 5.76 10.87 -12.79
N ILE A 87 4.50 11.17 -13.06
CA ILE A 87 3.34 10.32 -12.78
C ILE A 87 2.41 10.35 -13.98
N GLU A 88 1.97 9.18 -14.43
CA GLU A 88 0.99 9.02 -15.50
C GLU A 88 -0.09 8.03 -15.06
N ARG A 89 -1.34 8.24 -15.49
CA ARG A 89 -2.40 7.24 -15.32
C ARG A 89 -2.08 6.03 -16.19
N SER A 90 -2.20 4.82 -15.63
CA SER A 90 -2.04 3.62 -16.44
C SER A 90 -3.30 3.35 -17.29
N LYS A 91 -3.18 2.49 -18.29
CA LYS A 91 -4.31 2.05 -19.13
C LYS A 91 -5.41 1.35 -18.31
N GLU A 92 -5.07 0.84 -17.14
CA GLU A 92 -5.98 0.16 -16.23
C GLU A 92 -6.68 1.08 -15.23
N TYR A 93 -6.38 2.38 -15.23
CA TYR A 93 -6.99 3.39 -14.35
C TYR A 93 -8.52 3.44 -14.53
N LYS A 94 -9.29 3.09 -13.49
CA LYS A 94 -10.77 2.94 -13.56
C LYS A 94 -11.50 3.42 -12.30
N PRO A 95 -11.71 4.74 -12.12
CA PRO A 95 -12.36 5.29 -10.92
C PRO A 95 -13.80 4.77 -10.72
N PRO A 96 -14.33 4.77 -9.48
CA PRO A 96 -13.71 5.29 -8.26
C PRO A 96 -12.75 4.32 -7.57
N LYS A 97 -12.74 3.05 -7.97
CA LYS A 97 -11.79 2.03 -7.47
C LYS A 97 -10.59 1.97 -8.43
N ASP A 98 -9.63 1.08 -8.22
CA ASP A 98 -8.64 0.74 -9.27
C ASP A 98 -7.88 1.95 -9.88
N LEU A 99 -7.33 2.81 -9.02
CA LEU A 99 -6.57 3.98 -9.47
C LEU A 99 -5.11 3.56 -9.70
N PHE A 100 -4.83 3.07 -10.89
CA PHE A 100 -3.48 2.63 -11.28
C PHE A 100 -2.69 3.77 -11.92
N TYR A 101 -1.48 3.98 -11.41
CA TYR A 101 -0.54 4.97 -11.91
C TYR A 101 0.79 4.30 -12.26
N LYS A 102 1.46 4.85 -13.27
CA LYS A 102 2.87 4.61 -13.52
C LYS A 102 3.64 5.78 -12.96
N MET A 103 4.71 5.49 -12.25
CA MET A 103 5.56 6.50 -11.63
C MET A 103 7.00 6.24 -12.02
N TRP A 104 7.68 7.33 -12.39
CA TRP A 104 9.11 7.36 -12.69
C TRP A 104 9.81 8.03 -11.54
N LEU A 105 10.92 7.44 -11.09
CA LEU A 105 11.68 7.93 -9.95
C LEU A 105 13.00 8.54 -10.42
N ASN A 106 13.45 9.59 -9.74
CA ASN A 106 14.72 10.22 -10.06
C ASN A 106 15.91 9.27 -9.83
N ARG A 107 16.96 9.47 -10.63
CA ARG A 107 18.20 8.69 -10.56
C ARG A 107 18.94 8.95 -9.26
N MET A 108 19.59 7.91 -8.74
CA MET A 108 20.58 8.06 -7.67
C MET A 108 21.76 8.90 -8.17
N ARG A 109 22.06 10.02 -7.52
CA ARG A 109 23.35 10.69 -7.71
C ARG A 109 24.43 9.78 -7.12
N LYS A 110 25.43 9.38 -7.92
CA LYS A 110 26.54 8.46 -7.54
C LYS A 110 27.49 9.00 -6.44
N THR A 111 27.06 9.97 -5.64
CA THR A 111 27.88 10.60 -4.60
C THR A 111 27.55 10.01 -3.23
N GLY A 112 28.27 8.93 -2.90
CA GLY A 112 28.88 8.73 -1.58
C GLY A 112 28.04 8.28 -0.38
N ASN A 113 26.70 8.35 -0.40
CA ASN A 113 25.89 7.82 0.71
C ASN A 113 24.62 7.13 0.17
N VAL A 114 24.67 5.80 0.00
CA VAL A 114 23.51 4.95 -0.37
C VAL A 114 22.50 4.82 0.78
N LYS A 115 22.89 5.22 2.00
CA LYS A 115 22.06 5.10 3.21
C LYS A 115 20.92 6.13 3.17
N GLY A 116 19.70 5.67 2.90
CA GLY A 116 18.48 6.50 2.93
C GLY A 116 17.79 6.69 1.58
N ILE A 117 18.24 6.03 0.51
CA ILE A 117 17.55 6.02 -0.78
C ILE A 117 16.57 4.85 -0.82
N TYR A 118 15.33 5.13 -1.20
CA TYR A 118 14.31 4.10 -1.39
C TYR A 118 14.44 3.45 -2.78
N GLU A 119 14.56 2.14 -2.83
CA GLU A 119 14.39 1.34 -4.05
C GLU A 119 13.04 0.62 -3.94
N PRO A 120 12.11 0.81 -4.88
CA PRO A 120 10.80 0.17 -4.79
C PRO A 120 10.86 -1.34 -4.97
N GLU A 121 10.12 -2.06 -4.14
CA GLU A 121 9.87 -3.50 -4.27
C GLU A 121 8.37 -3.79 -4.43
N VAL A 122 8.05 -4.87 -5.16
CA VAL A 122 6.65 -5.30 -5.29
C VAL A 122 6.15 -5.76 -3.92
N GLY A 123 5.05 -5.17 -3.45
CA GLY A 123 4.53 -5.41 -2.11
C GLY A 123 4.70 -4.22 -1.16
N ASP A 124 5.53 -3.25 -1.52
CA ASP A 124 5.76 -2.09 -0.66
C ASP A 124 4.51 -1.23 -0.52
N LEU A 125 4.21 -0.86 0.73
CA LEU A 125 3.26 0.18 1.07
C LEU A 125 4.05 1.48 1.32
N ILE A 126 3.85 2.47 0.46
CA ILE A 126 4.58 3.74 0.50
C ILE A 126 3.66 4.92 0.77
N ALA A 127 4.23 5.98 1.33
CA ALA A 127 3.59 7.28 1.44
C ALA A 127 4.15 8.21 0.35
N LEU A 128 3.26 8.69 -0.52
CA LEU A 128 3.56 9.80 -1.42
C LEU A 128 3.34 11.09 -0.63
N THR A 129 4.31 11.98 -0.62
CA THR A 129 4.28 13.22 0.17
C THR A 129 4.82 14.38 -0.63
N ASP A 130 4.27 15.57 -0.42
CA ASP A 130 4.76 16.81 -1.05
C ASP A 130 6.10 17.27 -0.45
N ALA A 131 6.38 16.89 0.80
CA ALA A 131 7.60 17.19 1.53
C ALA A 131 7.97 16.04 2.48
N ARG A 132 9.26 15.89 2.76
CA ARG A 132 9.75 14.86 3.69
C ARG A 132 9.18 15.08 5.10
N PRO A 133 8.40 14.12 5.66
CA PRO A 133 7.86 14.25 7.01
C PRO A 133 8.98 14.15 8.06
N LYS A 134 8.94 15.01 9.09
CA LYS A 134 9.87 14.99 10.23
C LYS A 134 9.37 14.11 11.36
N ASP A 135 8.06 13.88 11.40
CA ASP A 135 7.39 12.95 12.29
C ASP A 135 6.05 12.53 11.69
N ILE A 136 5.29 11.73 12.43
CA ILE A 136 3.96 11.29 12.03
C ILE A 136 2.92 12.42 12.04
N ALA A 137 3.11 13.47 12.83
CA ALA A 137 2.18 14.59 12.91
C ALA A 137 2.22 15.43 11.63
N ASP A 138 3.38 15.49 10.96
CA ASP A 138 3.50 16.12 9.64
C ASP A 138 2.60 15.47 8.58
N LEU A 139 2.25 14.18 8.69
CA LEU A 139 1.31 13.52 7.78
C LEU A 139 -0.14 14.02 7.95
N ASN A 140 -0.49 14.66 9.07
CA ASN A 140 -1.82 15.25 9.30
C ASN A 140 -1.77 16.78 9.32
N ARG A 141 -0.65 17.40 8.95
CA ARG A 141 -0.45 18.83 9.06
C ARG A 141 -1.11 19.57 7.89
N PRO A 142 -1.84 20.67 8.14
CA PRO A 142 -2.31 21.54 7.07
C PRO A 142 -1.16 21.99 6.15
N GLY A 143 -1.29 21.75 4.85
CA GLY A 143 -0.30 22.10 3.83
C GLY A 143 0.71 21.00 3.50
N ILE A 144 0.68 19.85 4.18
CA ILE A 144 1.39 18.64 3.76
C ILE A 144 0.33 17.59 3.43
N ASN A 145 0.20 17.24 2.15
CA ASN A 145 -0.64 16.12 1.76
C ASN A 145 0.20 14.85 1.78
N TYR A 146 -0.45 13.75 2.18
CA TYR A 146 0.11 12.43 1.95
C TYR A 146 -0.94 11.52 1.32
N LEU A 147 -0.47 10.54 0.57
CA LEU A 147 -1.29 9.48 0.01
C LEU A 147 -0.60 8.15 0.19
N LEU A 148 -1.32 7.14 0.67
CA LEU A 148 -0.82 5.79 0.72
C LEU A 148 -0.93 5.12 -0.66
N ALA A 149 0.06 4.30 -0.96
CA ALA A 149 0.25 3.71 -2.27
C ALA A 149 0.84 2.31 -2.15
N TYR A 150 0.38 1.38 -2.99
CA TYR A 150 0.91 0.01 -3.02
C TYR A 150 1.66 -0.24 -4.33
N VAL A 151 2.91 -0.70 -4.24
CA VAL A 151 3.73 -1.04 -5.40
C VAL A 151 3.29 -2.39 -5.94
N GLN A 152 2.56 -2.38 -7.05
CA GLN A 152 1.99 -3.59 -7.63
C GLN A 152 2.97 -4.33 -8.53
N ARG A 153 3.71 -3.58 -9.34
CA ARG A 153 4.63 -4.11 -10.35
C ARG A 153 5.78 -3.14 -10.55
N LEU A 154 6.92 -3.68 -10.89
CA LEU A 154 8.06 -2.93 -11.38
C LEU A 154 8.24 -3.27 -12.87
N SER A 155 8.60 -2.28 -13.66
CA SER A 155 9.08 -2.50 -15.02
C SER A 155 10.44 -1.84 -15.17
N ASN A 156 11.40 -2.63 -15.63
CA ASN A 156 12.71 -2.15 -16.01
C ASN A 156 12.53 -1.63 -17.44
N GLY A 157 12.60 -0.31 -17.61
CA GLY A 157 12.33 0.36 -18.88
C GLY A 157 13.18 -0.24 -20.00
N LEU A 158 12.54 -0.87 -20.97
CA LEU A 158 13.12 -1.24 -22.26
C LEU A 158 12.50 -0.40 -23.39
N ASP A 159 11.96 0.77 -23.06
CA ASP A 159 11.47 1.73 -24.05
C ASP A 159 12.52 2.86 -24.18
N ASP A 160 13.47 2.65 -25.11
CA ASP A 160 14.36 3.55 -25.88
C ASP A 160 14.51 5.06 -25.58
N ASP A 161 14.38 5.54 -24.34
CA ASP A 161 14.85 6.88 -23.96
C ASP A 161 15.63 6.86 -22.63
N ASP A 162 16.95 6.96 -22.76
CA ASP A 162 18.02 6.60 -21.82
C ASP A 162 18.12 7.43 -20.51
N ASN A 163 17.04 8.10 -20.05
CA ASN A 163 17.16 9.12 -19.01
C ASN A 163 16.41 8.88 -17.69
N HIS A 164 15.55 7.87 -17.58
CA HIS A 164 14.77 7.60 -16.35
C HIS A 164 14.79 6.12 -15.96
N GLU A 165 15.12 5.83 -14.69
CA GLU A 165 15.34 4.46 -14.21
C GLU A 165 14.27 4.06 -13.19
N THR A 166 13.74 2.84 -13.35
CA THR A 166 12.64 2.21 -12.60
C THR A 166 11.27 2.86 -12.82
N ILE A 167 10.38 2.11 -13.46
CA ILE A 167 8.95 2.42 -13.54
C ILE A 167 8.23 1.56 -12.50
N ALA A 168 7.57 2.19 -11.54
CA ALA A 168 6.68 1.50 -10.61
C ALA A 168 5.24 1.66 -11.09
N LYS A 169 4.52 0.54 -11.27
CA LYS A 169 3.06 0.57 -11.36
C LYS A 169 2.52 0.51 -9.94
N ILE A 170 1.92 1.61 -9.53
CA ILE A 170 1.39 1.82 -8.18
C ILE A 170 -0.14 1.76 -8.25
N VAL A 171 -0.73 0.97 -7.34
CA VAL A 171 -2.17 1.01 -7.07
C VAL A 171 -2.39 2.00 -5.95
N LEU A 172 -3.25 2.97 -6.21
CA LEU A 172 -3.76 3.87 -5.21
C LEU A 172 -5.21 3.46 -4.95
N THR A 173 -5.54 3.16 -3.70
CA THR A 173 -6.91 3.25 -3.23
C THR A 173 -6.97 4.50 -2.36
N ALA A 174 -7.24 5.63 -3.01
CA ALA A 174 -7.32 6.92 -2.35
C ALA A 174 -8.77 7.21 -1.95
N TYR A 175 -9.03 7.27 -0.65
CA TYR A 175 -10.12 8.10 -0.15
C TYR A 175 -9.48 9.42 0.27
N LEU A 176 -9.78 10.51 -0.44
CA LEU A 176 -9.51 11.85 0.09
C LEU A 176 -10.22 11.93 1.44
N LYS A 177 -9.45 12.04 2.53
CA LYS A 177 -9.96 12.36 3.86
C LYS A 177 -9.57 13.79 4.17
#